data_AF-A0A7K3YCA8-F1
#
_entry.id   AF-A0A7K3YCA8-F1
#
_cell.length_a   1.000
_cell.length_b   1.000
_cell.length_c   1.000
_cell.angle_alpha   90.00
_cell.angle_beta   90.00
_cell.angle_gamma   90.00
#
_symmetry.space_group_name_H-M   'P 1'
#
loop_
_entity.id
_entity.type
_entity.pdbx_description
1 polymer ?
#
loop_
_entity_poly.entity_id
_entity_poly.type
_entity_poly.pdbx_seq_one_letter_code
_entity_poly.pdbx_strand_id
1 'polypeptide(L)'
;MKRETWAVLIVLLLAGAAAYAHATNTTEDYSRYNVGWNGTSNFAGREVRDPGAPILILAPDRPFTAEDVGYLQAFLSDGGRVIIADEDGNANRLLADLGSSMRIRPGNLASLDR
;
A
#
# COMPACT_ATOMS: atom_id res chain seq x y z
N MET A 1 38.18 -30.13 5.57
CA MET A 1 38.54 -29.33 4.38
C MET A 1 37.32 -28.85 3.60
N LYS A 2 36.62 -29.71 2.82
CA LYS A 2 35.47 -29.27 1.98
C LYS A 2 34.34 -28.60 2.78
N ARG A 3 34.00 -29.13 3.96
CA ARG A 3 32.92 -28.60 4.81
C ARG A 3 33.26 -27.23 5.42
N GLU A 4 34.50 -27.02 5.87
CA GLU A 4 34.93 -25.70 6.36
C GLU A 4 34.93 -24.67 5.22
N THR A 5 35.40 -25.05 4.02
CA THR A 5 35.34 -24.17 2.85
C THR A 5 33.91 -23.76 2.52
N TRP A 6 32.96 -24.71 2.50
CA TRP A 6 31.55 -24.39 2.30
C TRP A 6 30.97 -23.49 3.39
N ALA A 7 31.33 -23.73 4.66
CA ALA A 7 30.89 -22.89 5.77
C ALA A 7 31.41 -21.45 5.60
N VAL A 8 32.69 -21.27 5.25
CA VAL A 8 33.27 -19.95 5.00
C VAL A 8 32.57 -19.25 3.82
N LEU A 9 32.31 -19.97 2.72
CA LEU A 9 31.61 -19.40 1.57
C LEU A 9 30.18 -18.96 1.91
N ILE A 10 29.44 -19.74 2.69
CA ILE A 10 28.09 -19.36 3.15
C ILE A 10 28.15 -18.12 4.03
N VAL A 11 29.11 -18.05 4.97
CA VAL A 11 29.28 -16.87 5.83
C VAL A 11 29.60 -15.62 5.01
N LEU A 12 30.50 -15.72 4.03
CA LEU A 12 30.83 -14.61 3.14
C LEU A 12 29.63 -14.17 2.30
N LEU A 13 28.84 -15.12 1.79
CA LEU A 13 27.62 -14.82 1.04
C LEU A 13 26.60 -14.08 1.91
N LEU A 14 26.36 -14.55 3.13
CA LEU A 14 25.43 -13.91 4.07
C LEU A 14 25.91 -12.52 4.48
N ALA A 15 27.21 -12.35 4.76
CA ALA A 15 27.80 -11.05 5.08
C ALA A 15 27.69 -10.07 3.91
N GLY A 16 27.94 -10.53 2.68
CA GLY A 16 27.75 -9.74 1.47
C GLY A 16 26.30 -9.32 1.25
N ALA A 17 25.35 -10.23 1.47
CA ALA A 17 23.92 -9.93 1.39
C ALA A 17 23.48 -8.89 2.43
N ALA A 18 23.97 -9.02 3.68
CA ALA A 18 23.69 -8.06 4.74
C ALA A 18 24.27 -6.67 4.45
N ALA A 19 25.52 -6.60 3.98
CA ALA A 19 26.16 -5.35 3.59
C ALA A 19 25.44 -4.67 2.41
N TYR A 20 25.01 -5.46 1.42
CA TYR A 20 24.21 -4.97 0.30
C TYR A 20 22.89 -4.38 0.78
N ALA A 21 22.12 -5.13 1.59
CA ALA A 21 20.85 -4.66 2.12
C ALA A 21 20.99 -3.39 2.98
N HIS A 22 22.07 -3.26 3.75
CA HIS A 22 22.36 -2.04 4.52
C HIS A 22 22.69 -0.84 3.62
N ALA A 23 23.43 -1.06 2.53
CA ALA A 23 23.82 0.01 1.60
C ALA A 23 22.69 0.47 0.67
N THR A 24 21.69 -0.37 0.43
CA THR A 24 20.59 -0.08 -0.52
C THR A 24 19.25 0.27 0.12
N ASN A 25 19.11 0.10 1.43
CA ASN A 25 17.90 0.42 2.17
C ASN A 25 18.16 1.53 3.18
N THR A 26 17.10 2.21 3.60
CA THR A 26 17.14 3.20 4.69
C THR A 26 16.01 2.94 5.68
N THR A 27 16.10 3.53 6.87
CA THR A 27 15.01 3.58 7.84
C THR A 27 14.36 4.97 7.89
N GLU A 28 14.77 5.90 7.02
CA GLU A 28 14.16 7.23 6.94
C GLU A 28 12.69 7.15 6.56
N ASP A 29 11.86 7.90 7.29
CA ASP A 29 10.43 8.01 7.04
C ASP A 29 10.16 8.54 5.62
N TYR A 30 9.13 8.01 4.97
CA TYR A 30 8.72 8.39 3.60
C TYR A 30 9.79 8.21 2.50
N SER A 31 10.91 7.53 2.79
CA SER A 31 11.89 7.19 1.76
C SER A 31 11.49 5.94 0.98
N ARG A 32 11.53 6.00 -0.35
CA ARG A 32 11.22 4.84 -1.23
C ARG A 32 12.15 3.63 -1.02
N TYR A 33 13.26 3.83 -0.31
CA TYR A 33 14.23 2.80 0.05
C TYR A 33 14.00 2.27 1.47
N ASN A 34 12.96 2.72 2.16
CA ASN A 34 12.54 2.18 3.44
C ASN A 34 11.67 0.94 3.23
N VAL A 35 12.25 -0.23 3.52
CA VAL A 35 11.59 -1.53 3.41
C VAL A 35 10.45 -1.73 4.40
N GLY A 36 10.42 -0.95 5.48
CA GLY A 36 9.30 -0.87 6.42
C GLY A 36 8.32 0.26 6.11
N TRP A 37 8.32 0.75 4.86
CA TRP A 37 7.59 1.92 4.35
C TRP A 37 6.41 2.34 5.24
N ASN A 38 6.56 3.49 5.88
CA ASN A 38 5.59 4.05 6.82
C ASN A 38 4.88 5.29 6.25
N GLY A 39 4.80 5.41 4.93
CA GLY A 39 4.46 6.66 4.24
C GLY A 39 3.08 7.23 4.55
N THR A 40 2.17 6.43 5.10
CA THR A 40 0.87 6.88 5.61
C THR A 40 0.65 6.55 7.08
N SER A 41 1.64 5.96 7.78
CA SER A 41 1.51 5.57 9.19
C SER A 41 1.31 6.77 10.12
N ASN A 42 1.84 7.93 9.72
CA ASN A 42 1.63 9.21 10.40
C ASN A 42 0.61 10.10 9.68
N PHE A 43 -0.20 9.55 8.76
CA PHE A 43 -1.30 10.30 8.15
C PHE A 43 -2.34 10.62 9.23
N ALA A 44 -2.15 11.75 9.90
CA ALA A 44 -3.11 12.36 10.80
C ALA A 44 -4.21 13.05 9.97
N GLY A 45 -4.90 12.27 9.14
CA GLY A 45 -6.06 12.75 8.39
C GLY A 45 -7.12 13.25 9.37
N ARG A 46 -7.53 14.50 9.21
CA ARG A 46 -8.73 15.01 9.88
C ARG A 46 -9.92 14.75 8.97
N GLU A 47 -11.02 14.21 9.50
CA GLU A 47 -12.29 14.19 8.79
C GLU A 47 -12.68 15.64 8.46
N VAL A 48 -12.70 15.98 7.18
CA VAL A 48 -13.17 17.28 6.70
C VAL A 48 -14.55 17.06 6.10
N ARG A 49 -15.58 17.68 6.69
CA ARG A 49 -16.93 17.72 6.14
C ARG A 49 -17.08 18.93 5.24
N ASP A 50 -16.33 18.93 4.15
CA ASP A 50 -16.51 19.87 3.05
C ASP A 50 -17.21 19.12 1.91
N PRO A 51 -18.47 19.48 1.55
CA PRO A 51 -19.21 18.80 0.50
C PRO A 51 -18.53 18.84 -0.88
N GLY A 52 -17.55 19.74 -1.10
CA GLY A 52 -16.74 19.77 -2.33
C GLY A 52 -15.46 18.93 -2.29
N ALA A 53 -15.03 18.48 -1.11
CA ALA A 53 -13.80 17.72 -0.94
C ALA A 53 -13.98 16.25 -1.34
N PRO A 54 -12.94 15.61 -1.91
CA PRO A 54 -12.99 14.18 -2.18
C PRO A 54 -12.99 13.37 -0.88
N ILE A 55 -13.69 12.23 -0.89
CA ILE A 55 -13.59 11.22 0.17
C ILE A 55 -12.38 10.34 -0.12
N LEU A 56 -11.49 10.19 0.88
CA LEU A 56 -10.34 9.29 0.83
C LEU A 56 -10.64 8.03 1.64
N ILE A 57 -10.55 6.87 0.98
CA ILE A 57 -10.56 5.55 1.61
C ILE A 57 -9.13 5.00 1.50
N LEU A 58 -8.48 4.84 2.65
CA LEU A 58 -7.07 4.45 2.73
C LEU A 58 -6.94 3.13 3.49
N ALA A 59 -6.27 2.15 2.89
CA ALA A 59 -5.97 0.83 3.45
C ALA A 59 -7.17 0.21 4.20
N PRO A 60 -8.34 0.05 3.56
CA PRO A 60 -9.51 -0.50 4.22
C PRO A 60 -9.23 -1.93 4.68
N ASP A 61 -9.48 -2.22 5.95
CA ASP A 61 -9.25 -3.52 6.59
C ASP A 61 -10.56 -4.20 7.03
N ARG A 62 -11.69 -3.50 6.90
CA ARG A 62 -13.02 -3.99 7.24
C ARG A 62 -13.99 -3.93 6.05
N PRO A 63 -14.99 -4.82 6.01
CA PRO A 63 -16.04 -4.74 5.00
C PRO A 63 -16.85 -3.44 5.09
N PHE A 64 -17.32 -2.97 3.93
CA PHE A 64 -18.28 -1.88 3.82
C PHE A 64 -19.70 -2.41 4.00
N THR A 65 -20.52 -1.64 4.72
CA THR A 65 -21.94 -1.94 4.94
C THR A 65 -22.78 -1.44 3.77
N ALA A 66 -24.03 -1.89 3.68
CA ALA A 66 -24.97 -1.38 2.69
C ALA A 66 -25.25 0.13 2.86
N GLU A 67 -25.17 0.64 4.09
CA GLU A 67 -25.30 2.07 4.39
C GLU A 67 -24.09 2.85 3.84
N ASP A 68 -22.86 2.36 4.08
CA ASP A 68 -21.64 2.96 3.53
C ASP A 68 -21.72 3.07 1.99
N VAL A 69 -22.15 1.98 1.33
CA VAL A 69 -22.32 1.93 -0.12
C VAL A 69 -23.37 2.93 -0.59
N GLY A 70 -24.55 2.95 0.03
CA GLY A 70 -25.64 3.85 -0.35
C GLY A 70 -25.25 5.33 -0.22
N TYR A 71 -24.54 5.68 0.85
CA TYR A 71 -23.99 7.03 1.02
C TYR A 71 -23.00 7.40 -0.09
N LEU A 72 -22.05 6.51 -0.40
CA LEU A 72 -21.05 6.75 -1.45
C LEU A 72 -21.67 6.83 -2.85
N GLN A 73 -22.70 6.02 -3.14
CA GLN A 73 -23.44 6.10 -4.41
C GLN A 73 -24.14 7.45 -4.57
N ALA A 74 -24.80 7.95 -3.52
CA ALA A 74 -25.45 9.26 -3.54
C ALA A 74 -24.42 10.38 -3.71
N PHE A 75 -23.32 10.33 -2.95
CA PHE A 75 -22.23 11.29 -3.04
C PHE A 75 -21.62 11.36 -4.45
N LEU A 76 -21.37 10.22 -5.09
CA LEU A 76 -20.89 10.16 -6.47
C LEU A 76 -21.94 10.68 -7.47
N SER A 77 -23.21 10.39 -7.26
CA SER A 77 -24.32 10.85 -8.12
C SER A 77 -24.48 12.37 -8.08
N ASP A 78 -24.16 13.00 -6.95
CA ASP A 78 -24.15 14.47 -6.78
C ASP A 78 -22.87 15.13 -7.33
N GLY A 79 -21.98 14.37 -7.98
CA GLY A 79 -20.73 14.87 -8.56
C GLY A 79 -19.52 14.84 -7.62
N GLY A 80 -19.65 14.19 -6.47
CA GLY A 80 -18.56 13.93 -5.54
C GLY A 80 -17.46 13.05 -6.14
N ARG A 81 -16.32 12.98 -5.45
CA ARG A 81 -15.14 12.20 -5.89
C ARG A 81 -14.66 11.31 -4.76
N VAL A 82 -14.47 10.03 -5.05
CA VAL A 82 -13.91 9.06 -4.09
C VAL A 82 -12.53 8.63 -4.58
N ILE A 83 -11.54 8.74 -3.71
CA ILE A 83 -10.18 8.25 -3.91
C ILE A 83 -10.01 7.00 -3.05
N ILE A 84 -9.65 5.88 -3.67
CA ILE A 84 -9.41 4.62 -2.98
C ILE A 84 -7.93 4.27 -3.13
N ALA A 85 -7.26 4.10 -2.01
CA ALA A 85 -5.87 3.63 -1.92
C ALA A 85 -5.86 2.33 -1.12
N ASP A 86 -5.66 1.21 -1.81
CA ASP A 86 -5.70 -0.15 -1.26
C ASP A 86 -4.68 -1.01 -2.02
N GLU A 87 -3.96 -1.83 -1.26
CA GLU A 87 -2.88 -2.72 -1.76
C GLU A 87 -3.30 -4.19 -1.82
N ASP A 88 -4.25 -4.60 -0.97
CA ASP A 88 -4.67 -5.99 -0.78
C ASP A 88 -5.95 -6.33 -1.57
N GLY A 89 -6.63 -5.31 -2.10
CA GLY A 89 -7.86 -5.47 -2.86
C GLY A 89 -9.11 -5.63 -1.98
N ASN A 90 -9.03 -5.25 -0.70
CA ASN A 90 -10.16 -5.21 0.24
C ASN A 90 -11.31 -4.31 -0.26
N ALA A 91 -11.00 -3.28 -1.05
CA ALA A 91 -11.96 -2.37 -1.64
C ALA A 91 -12.67 -2.94 -2.88
N ASN A 92 -12.29 -4.11 -3.40
CA ASN A 92 -12.88 -4.66 -4.62
C ASN A 92 -14.38 -4.91 -4.51
N ARG A 93 -14.86 -5.33 -3.34
CA ARG A 93 -16.31 -5.50 -3.13
C ARG A 93 -17.03 -4.16 -3.23
N LEU A 94 -16.52 -3.13 -2.55
CA LEU A 94 -17.04 -1.76 -2.66
C LEU A 94 -17.02 -1.27 -4.11
N LEU A 95 -15.92 -1.44 -4.85
CA LEU A 95 -15.84 -1.06 -6.26
C LEU A 95 -16.93 -1.75 -7.11
N ALA A 96 -17.25 -3.03 -6.85
CA ALA A 96 -18.34 -3.72 -7.51
C ALA A 96 -19.71 -3.11 -7.16
N ASP A 97 -19.93 -2.88 -5.86
CA ASP A 97 -21.20 -2.35 -5.35
C ASP A 97 -21.44 -0.90 -5.82
N LEU A 98 -20.37 -0.14 -6.10
CA LEU A 98 -20.42 1.17 -6.76
C LEU A 98 -20.58 1.10 -8.29
N GLY A 99 -20.67 -0.11 -8.88
CA GLY A 99 -20.81 -0.30 -10.33
C GLY A 99 -19.52 -0.11 -11.13
N SER A 100 -18.36 -0.05 -10.47
CA SER A 100 -17.06 0.12 -11.12
C SER A 100 -16.54 -1.18 -11.74
N SER A 101 -16.04 -1.08 -12.96
CA SER A 101 -15.30 -2.15 -13.63
C SER A 101 -13.84 -2.24 -13.17
N MET A 102 -13.34 -1.22 -12.46
CA MET A 102 -11.97 -1.23 -11.92
C MET A 102 -11.82 -2.30 -10.86
N ARG A 103 -10.61 -2.89 -10.81
CA ARG A 103 -10.23 -3.90 -9.84
C ARG A 103 -8.82 -3.62 -9.36
N ILE A 104 -8.64 -3.70 -8.05
CA ILE A 104 -7.33 -3.67 -7.41
C ILE A 104 -6.79 -5.09 -7.42
N ARG A 105 -5.60 -5.26 -7.98
CA ARG A 105 -4.90 -6.54 -7.97
C ARG A 105 -3.70 -6.41 -7.05
N PRO A 106 -3.61 -7.25 -6.00
CA PRO A 106 -2.41 -7.32 -5.18
C PRO A 106 -1.21 -7.66 -6.06
N GLY A 107 -0.11 -6.95 -5.85
CA GLY A 107 1.10 -7.18 -6.62
C GLY A 107 2.12 -6.07 -6.44
N ASN A 108 3.38 -6.45 -6.57
CA ASN A 108 4.47 -5.48 -6.57
C ASN A 108 4.44 -4.67 -7.87
N LEU A 109 4.04 -3.40 -7.77
CA LEU A 109 4.22 -2.41 -8.82
C LEU A 109 5.61 -1.78 -8.65
N ALA A 110 6.64 -2.52 -9.03
CA ALA A 110 7.99 -1.97 -9.09
C ALA A 110 8.18 -1.23 -10.42
N SER A 111 8.62 0.03 -10.34
CA SER A 111 9.14 0.73 -11.52
C SER A 111 10.34 -0.03 -12.06
N LEU A 112 10.33 -0.33 -13.36
CA LEU A 112 11.48 -0.94 -14.06
C LEU A 112 12.58 0.08 -14.34
N ASP A 113 12.28 1.38 -14.25
CA ASP A 113 13.26 2.43 -14.43
C ASP A 113 14.12 2.57 -13.16
N ARG A 114 15.41 2.25 -13.36
CA ARG A 114 16.50 2.38 -12.40
C ARG A 114 17.50 3.41 -12.92
#